data_AF-A0A3D0MCF6-F1
#
_entry.id   AF-A0A3D0MCF6-F1
#
_cell.length_a   1.000
_cell.length_b   1.000
_cell.length_c   1.000
_cell.angle_alpha   90.00
_cell.angle_beta   90.00
_cell.angle_gamma   90.00
#
_symmetry.space_group_name_H-M   'P 1'
#
loop_
_entity.id
_entity.type
_entity.pdbx_description
1 polymer ?
#
loop_
_entity_poly.entity_id
_entity_poly.type
_entity_poly.pdbx_seq_one_letter_code
_entity_poly.pdbx_strand_id
1 'polypeptide(L)'
;TLVPFLVSSIIERNQGGKWEQLSTYFLILFFFYCLIDSYVSFGRSKDWLLDASGYVELQAEPDTQVLTNNHTIAYFSGRVENYDVIVRELKAQDVLDVAPGTIVALEMYYEMSLMVEQAPVKASLQLLQQFPSADQPQIAIYRRVN
;
A
#
# COMPACT_ATOMS: atom_id res chain seq x y z
N THR A 1 -26.95 -8.94 5.44
CA THR A 1 -27.15 -10.05 6.42
C THR A 1 -27.61 -11.34 5.75
N LEU A 2 -27.03 -11.72 4.61
CA LEU A 2 -27.38 -12.94 3.85
C LEU A 2 -26.47 -14.15 4.16
N VAL A 3 -25.25 -13.87 4.64
CA VAL A 3 -24.23 -14.88 4.92
C VAL A 3 -24.68 -15.90 5.98
N PRO A 4 -25.29 -15.51 7.12
CA PRO A 4 -25.71 -16.48 8.14
C PRO A 4 -26.76 -17.46 7.62
N PHE A 5 -27.70 -16.97 6.81
CA PHE A 5 -28.81 -17.75 6.25
C PHE A 5 -28.36 -18.77 5.20
N LEU A 6 -27.39 -18.39 4.36
CA LEU A 6 -26.82 -19.32 3.38
C LEU A 6 -26.03 -20.44 4.07
N VAL A 7 -25.22 -20.10 5.07
CA VAL A 7 -24.46 -21.10 5.84
C VAL A 7 -25.39 -22.06 6.57
N SER A 8 -26.43 -21.55 7.25
CA SER A 8 -27.40 -22.41 7.93
C SER A 8 -28.14 -23.31 6.96
N SER A 9 -28.54 -22.80 5.79
CA SER A 9 -29.23 -23.60 4.76
C SER A 9 -28.38 -24.73 4.19
N ILE A 10 -27.06 -24.54 4.03
CA ILE A 10 -26.14 -25.58 3.55
C ILE A 10 -25.96 -26.67 4.62
N ILE A 11 -25.88 -26.27 5.89
CA ILE A 11 -25.77 -27.19 7.03
C ILE A 11 -27.04 -28.01 7.18
N GLU A 12 -28.21 -27.37 7.20
CA GLU A 12 -29.51 -28.04 7.34
C GLU A 12 -29.82 -29.01 6.19
N ARG A 13 -29.41 -28.65 4.96
CA ARG A 13 -29.66 -29.48 3.76
C ARG A 13 -28.83 -30.78 3.72
N ASN A 14 -27.75 -30.87 4.50
CA ASN A 14 -26.85 -32.03 4.54
C ASN A 14 -26.90 -32.83 5.86
N GLN A 15 -27.85 -32.55 6.76
CA GLN A 15 -27.97 -33.25 8.04
C GLN A 15 -28.25 -34.75 7.89
N GLY A 16 -27.52 -35.59 8.65
CA GLY A 16 -27.76 -37.02 8.80
C GLY A 16 -26.97 -37.94 7.86
N GLY A 17 -26.09 -37.41 7.01
CA GLY A 17 -25.27 -38.18 6.08
C GLY A 17 -23.76 -38.03 6.31
N LYS A 18 -22.95 -38.93 5.72
CA LYS A 18 -21.46 -38.81 5.68
C LYS A 18 -20.95 -37.46 5.14
N TRP A 19 -21.80 -36.76 4.38
CA TRP A 19 -21.52 -35.44 3.79
C TRP A 19 -21.62 -34.28 4.78
N GLU A 20 -22.34 -34.43 5.91
CA GLU A 20 -22.47 -33.41 6.96
C GLU A 20 -21.11 -33.08 7.59
N GLN A 21 -20.38 -34.15 7.96
CA GLN A 21 -19.05 -34.04 8.55
C GLN A 21 -18.08 -33.39 7.56
N LEU A 22 -18.13 -33.81 6.29
CA LEU A 22 -17.25 -33.28 5.25
C LEU A 22 -17.52 -31.78 4.97
N SER A 23 -18.78 -31.35 4.91
CA SER A 23 -19.12 -29.92 4.78
C SER A 23 -18.70 -29.10 5.99
N THR A 24 -18.81 -29.67 7.20
CA THR A 24 -18.41 -28.99 8.43
C THR A 24 -16.89 -28.80 8.48
N TYR A 25 -16.12 -29.83 8.16
CA TYR A 25 -14.66 -29.72 8.06
C TYR A 25 -14.22 -28.71 7.00
N PHE A 26 -14.88 -28.71 5.83
CA PHE A 26 -14.61 -27.72 4.79
C PHE A 26 -14.86 -26.29 5.28
N LEU A 27 -15.99 -26.02 5.92
CA LEU A 27 -16.31 -24.69 6.45
C LEU A 27 -15.31 -24.25 7.51
N ILE A 28 -14.93 -25.13 8.43
CA ILE A 28 -13.90 -24.84 9.44
C ILE A 28 -12.59 -24.45 8.76
N LEU A 29 -12.11 -25.25 7.80
CA LEU A 29 -10.88 -24.95 7.07
C LEU A 29 -10.99 -23.65 6.27
N PHE A 30 -12.12 -23.40 5.63
CA PHE A 30 -12.37 -22.18 4.86
C PHE A 30 -12.32 -20.94 5.76
N PHE A 31 -13.05 -20.93 6.88
CA PHE A 31 -13.04 -19.80 7.80
C PHE A 31 -11.69 -19.63 8.49
N PHE A 32 -10.99 -20.74 8.80
CA PHE A 32 -9.64 -20.68 9.36
C PHE A 32 -8.63 -20.09 8.36
N TYR A 33 -8.74 -20.45 7.08
CA TYR A 33 -7.97 -19.82 6.00
C TYR A 33 -8.27 -18.33 5.91
N CYS A 34 -9.55 -17.93 5.87
CA CYS A 34 -9.93 -16.50 5.85
C CYS A 34 -9.42 -15.73 7.08
N LEU A 35 -9.38 -16.37 8.26
CA LEU A 35 -8.83 -15.77 9.47
C LEU A 35 -7.34 -15.48 9.30
N ILE A 36 -6.56 -16.45 8.83
CA ILE A 36 -5.12 -16.27 8.58
C ILE A 36 -4.88 -15.23 7.50
N ASP A 37 -5.58 -15.33 6.37
CA ASP A 37 -5.43 -14.42 5.24
C ASP A 37 -5.74 -12.97 5.62
N SER A 38 -6.81 -12.74 6.38
CA SER A 38 -7.16 -11.41 6.87
C SER A 38 -6.12 -10.86 7.87
N TYR A 39 -5.59 -11.70 8.76
CA TYR A 39 -4.51 -11.29 9.67
C TYR A 39 -3.22 -10.94 8.91
N VAL A 40 -2.84 -11.74 7.92
CA VAL A 40 -1.63 -11.49 7.12
C VAL A 40 -1.77 -10.21 6.28
N SER A 41 -2.94 -9.97 5.70
CA SER A 41 -3.21 -8.83 4.81
C SER A 41 -3.50 -7.52 5.54
N PHE A 42 -4.20 -7.59 6.67
CA PHE A 42 -4.68 -6.40 7.41
C PHE A 42 -4.19 -6.30 8.85
N GLY A 43 -3.79 -7.40 9.47
CA GLY A 43 -3.44 -7.47 10.90
C GLY A 43 -2.02 -7.02 11.23
N ARG A 44 -1.12 -6.88 10.25
CA ARG A 44 0.21 -6.27 10.48
C ARG A 44 0.06 -4.76 10.66
N SER A 45 0.79 -4.19 11.63
CA SER A 45 0.79 -2.75 11.81
C SER A 45 1.35 -2.06 10.57
N LYS A 46 0.68 -0.97 10.18
CA LYS A 46 1.07 -0.10 9.06
C LYS A 46 1.56 1.25 9.57
N ASP A 47 2.10 1.27 10.80
CA ASP A 47 2.56 2.49 11.47
C ASP A 47 3.63 3.21 10.63
N TRP A 48 4.45 2.43 9.90
CA TRP A 48 5.43 2.92 8.94
C TRP A 48 4.84 3.84 7.85
N LEU A 49 3.55 3.72 7.54
CA LEU A 49 2.87 4.55 6.56
C LEU A 49 2.58 5.95 7.13
N LEU A 50 2.22 6.02 8.43
CA LEU A 50 2.07 7.28 9.15
C LEU A 50 3.43 7.91 9.43
N ASP A 51 4.45 7.11 9.79
CA ASP A 51 5.83 7.60 9.96
C ASP A 51 6.37 8.20 8.65
N ALA A 52 6.14 7.53 7.51
CA ALA A 52 6.49 8.06 6.20
C ALA A 52 5.74 9.36 5.89
N SER A 53 4.45 9.42 6.20
CA SER A 53 3.63 10.63 5.99
C SER A 53 4.15 11.81 6.82
N GLY A 54 4.46 11.59 8.10
CA GLY A 54 5.04 12.60 8.99
C GLY A 54 6.44 13.02 8.55
N TYR A 55 7.25 12.09 8.02
CA TYR A 55 8.54 12.43 7.43
C TYR A 55 8.39 13.35 6.21
N VAL A 56 7.44 13.07 5.31
CA VAL A 56 7.13 13.95 4.16
C VAL A 56 6.68 15.33 4.64
N GLU A 57 5.78 15.41 5.62
CA GLU A 57 5.30 16.68 6.19
C GLU A 57 6.45 17.56 6.71
N LEU A 58 7.43 16.94 7.37
CA LEU A 58 8.60 17.62 7.95
C LEU A 58 9.65 18.02 6.91
N GLN A 59 9.83 17.23 5.84
CA GLN A 59 10.83 17.50 4.80
C GLN A 59 10.34 18.42 3.69
N ALA A 60 9.02 18.46 3.46
CA ALA A 60 8.41 19.39 2.53
C ALA A 60 8.17 20.73 3.25
N GLU A 61 9.01 21.72 2.94
CA GLU A 61 8.73 23.12 3.28
C GLU A 61 7.37 23.56 2.68
N PRO A 62 6.73 24.63 3.18
CA PRO A 62 5.38 25.03 2.76
C PRO A 62 5.16 25.13 1.25
N ASP A 63 6.19 25.50 0.49
CA ASP A 63 6.14 25.69 -0.97
C ASP A 63 6.76 24.50 -1.75
N THR A 64 7.20 23.45 -1.06
CA THR A 64 7.80 22.28 -1.69
C THR A 64 6.72 21.35 -2.22
N GLN A 65 6.72 21.12 -3.52
CA GLN A 65 5.84 20.16 -4.16
C GLN A 65 6.08 18.74 -3.62
N VAL A 66 5.00 17.97 -3.46
CA VAL A 66 5.04 16.55 -3.13
C VAL A 66 4.42 15.74 -4.26
N LEU A 67 5.18 14.80 -4.80
CA LEU A 67 4.70 13.76 -5.71
C LEU A 67 4.62 12.43 -4.94
N THR A 68 3.44 11.80 -4.93
CA THR A 68 3.28 10.49 -4.33
C THR A 68 2.25 9.66 -5.07
N ASN A 69 2.40 8.34 -4.99
CA ASN A 69 1.45 7.36 -5.51
C ASN A 69 0.62 6.68 -4.40
N ASN A 70 0.73 7.15 -3.17
CA ASN A 70 0.05 6.59 -2.01
C ASN A 70 -0.92 7.60 -1.39
N HIS A 71 -2.20 7.22 -1.31
CA HIS A 71 -3.27 8.13 -0.86
C HIS A 71 -3.15 8.48 0.62
N THR A 72 -2.61 7.57 1.45
CA THR A 72 -2.37 7.85 2.87
C THR A 72 -1.29 8.90 3.02
N ILE A 73 -0.18 8.79 2.30
CA ILE A 73 0.87 9.81 2.32
C ILE A 73 0.34 11.14 1.78
N ALA A 74 -0.41 11.12 0.67
CA ALA A 74 -1.00 12.34 0.11
C ALA A 74 -1.92 13.06 1.11
N TYR A 75 -2.79 12.31 1.78
CA TYR A 75 -3.74 12.87 2.76
C TYR A 75 -3.04 13.33 4.05
N PHE A 76 -2.27 12.45 4.70
CA PHE A 76 -1.71 12.71 6.03
C PHE A 76 -0.49 13.62 6.02
N SER A 77 0.23 13.77 4.90
CA SER A 77 1.29 14.78 4.81
C SER A 77 0.74 16.20 4.82
N GLY A 78 -0.51 16.41 4.38
CA GLY A 78 -1.10 17.75 4.23
C GLY A 78 -0.42 18.61 3.14
N ARG A 79 0.40 18.01 2.27
CA ARG A 79 1.19 18.70 1.24
C ARG A 79 0.73 18.46 -0.19
N VAL A 80 -0.33 17.68 -0.38
CA VAL A 80 -0.91 17.36 -1.69
C VAL A 80 -2.32 17.93 -1.74
N GLU A 81 -2.57 18.90 -2.64
CA GLU A 81 -3.86 19.58 -2.72
C GLU A 81 -5.00 18.64 -3.12
N ASN A 82 -4.92 18.02 -4.30
CA ASN A 82 -5.93 17.09 -4.81
C ASN A 82 -5.53 15.65 -4.47
N TYR A 83 -5.40 15.36 -3.17
CA TYR A 83 -4.91 14.08 -2.66
C TYR A 83 -5.77 12.86 -3.06
N ASP A 84 -7.02 13.09 -3.44
CA ASP A 84 -8.03 12.08 -3.79
C ASP A 84 -7.99 11.64 -5.25
N VAL A 85 -7.27 12.38 -6.11
CA VAL A 85 -7.17 12.09 -7.56
C VAL A 85 -5.77 11.65 -7.98
N ILE A 86 -4.90 11.30 -7.04
CA ILE A 86 -3.56 10.82 -7.35
C ILE A 86 -3.63 9.45 -8.06
N VAL A 87 -2.63 9.16 -8.88
CA VAL A 87 -2.50 7.87 -9.55
C VAL A 87 -1.52 6.96 -8.80
N ARG A 88 -1.84 5.66 -8.72
CA ARG A 88 -0.96 4.68 -8.07
C ARG A 88 0.25 4.33 -8.95
N GLU A 89 0.05 4.27 -10.25
CA GLU A 89 1.09 3.89 -11.22
C GLU A 89 1.71 5.14 -11.83
N LEU A 90 2.81 5.60 -11.23
CA LEU A 90 3.61 6.69 -11.78
C LEU A 90 4.56 6.18 -12.87
N LYS A 91 4.67 6.93 -13.95
CA LYS A 91 5.63 6.72 -15.01
C LYS A 91 6.91 7.48 -14.71
N ALA A 92 8.00 7.07 -15.35
CA ALA A 92 9.28 7.77 -15.26
C ALA A 92 9.14 9.27 -15.59
N GLN A 93 8.32 9.60 -16.60
CA GLN A 93 8.10 10.99 -17.00
C GLN A 93 7.44 11.83 -15.89
N ASP A 94 6.52 11.24 -15.11
CA ASP A 94 5.87 11.94 -13.99
C ASP A 94 6.89 12.38 -12.93
N VAL A 95 7.95 11.57 -12.73
CA VAL A 95 9.06 11.90 -11.83
C VAL A 95 10.05 12.89 -12.46
N LEU A 96 10.26 12.82 -13.76
CA LEU A 96 11.22 13.69 -14.45
C LEU A 96 10.68 15.11 -14.66
N ASP A 97 9.36 15.26 -14.82
CA ASP A 97 8.68 16.53 -15.10
C ASP A 97 8.45 17.41 -13.87
N VAL A 98 8.51 16.85 -12.66
CA VAL A 98 8.40 17.66 -11.43
C VAL A 98 9.65 18.50 -11.19
N ALA A 99 9.47 19.65 -10.54
CA ALA A 99 10.55 20.61 -10.33
C ALA A 99 11.67 20.04 -9.43
N PRO A 100 12.93 20.46 -9.61
CA PRO A 100 13.98 20.22 -8.63
C PRO A 100 13.56 20.69 -7.23
N GLY A 101 13.93 19.94 -6.20
CA GLY A 101 13.51 20.17 -4.81
C GLY A 101 12.23 19.43 -4.41
N THR A 102 11.41 18.98 -5.38
CA THR A 102 10.20 18.18 -5.12
C THR A 102 10.51 16.96 -4.27
N ILE A 103 9.68 16.70 -3.25
CA ILE A 103 9.72 15.45 -2.49
C ILE A 103 8.93 14.39 -3.26
N VAL A 104 9.57 13.28 -3.57
CA VAL A 104 8.98 12.15 -4.30
C VAL A 104 8.86 10.97 -3.33
N ALA A 105 7.65 10.68 -2.87
CA ALA A 105 7.38 9.61 -1.90
C ALA A 105 6.62 8.46 -2.58
N LEU A 106 7.29 7.32 -2.73
CA LEU A 106 6.80 6.20 -3.54
C LEU A 106 6.53 4.97 -2.68
N GLU A 107 5.34 4.39 -2.83
CA GLU A 107 5.08 3.01 -2.46
C GLU A 107 5.80 2.07 -3.43
N MET A 108 6.72 1.28 -2.89
CA MET A 108 7.64 0.42 -3.62
C MET A 108 7.02 -0.96 -3.83
N TYR A 109 6.29 -1.08 -4.92
CA TYR A 109 5.93 -2.37 -5.52
C TYR A 109 6.72 -2.57 -6.82
N TYR A 110 6.61 -3.77 -7.42
CA TYR A 110 7.51 -4.23 -8.49
C TYR A 110 7.75 -3.20 -9.60
N GLU A 111 6.70 -2.61 -10.15
CA GLU A 111 6.76 -1.63 -11.24
C GLU A 111 7.44 -0.32 -10.81
N MET A 112 7.18 0.17 -9.59
CA MET A 112 7.83 1.38 -9.07
C MET A 112 9.33 1.16 -8.82
N SER A 113 9.70 -0.02 -8.31
CA SER A 113 11.10 -0.42 -8.15
C SER A 113 11.83 -0.45 -9.48
N LEU A 114 11.21 -0.98 -10.54
CA LEU A 114 11.78 -0.95 -11.88
C LEU A 114 11.90 0.48 -12.44
N MET A 115 10.91 1.34 -12.18
CA MET A 115 10.89 2.73 -12.68
C MET A 115 12.01 3.57 -12.06
N VAL A 116 12.21 3.47 -10.75
CA VAL A 116 13.27 4.22 -10.03
C VAL A 116 14.68 3.79 -10.46
N GLU A 117 14.87 2.52 -10.82
CA GLU A 117 16.16 2.01 -11.29
C GLU A 117 16.51 2.38 -12.73
N GLN A 118 15.58 2.99 -13.48
CA GLN A 118 15.88 3.50 -14.82
C GLN A 118 16.93 4.61 -14.72
N ALA A 119 18.00 4.51 -15.51
CA ALA A 119 19.13 5.44 -15.49
C ALA A 119 18.75 6.94 -15.40
N PRO A 120 17.81 7.47 -16.21
CA PRO A 120 17.43 8.89 -16.10
C PRO A 120 16.79 9.21 -14.75
N VAL A 121 15.86 8.37 -14.25
CA VAL A 121 15.16 8.59 -12.97
C VAL A 121 16.12 8.47 -11.79
N LYS A 122 16.96 7.42 -11.80
CA LYS A 122 17.94 7.18 -10.74
C LYS A 122 18.92 8.35 -10.58
N ALA A 123 19.34 8.95 -11.69
CA ALA A 123 20.22 10.13 -11.68
C ALA A 123 19.49 11.43 -11.29
N SER A 124 18.16 11.42 -11.30
CA SER A 124 17.31 12.57 -11.02
C SER A 124 16.81 12.63 -9.57
N LEU A 125 17.02 11.55 -8.80
CA LEU A 125 16.55 11.35 -7.44
C LEU A 125 17.70 11.16 -6.44
N GLN A 126 17.62 11.86 -5.32
CA GLN A 126 18.44 11.61 -4.13
C GLN A 126 17.58 10.90 -3.08
N LEU A 127 17.99 9.72 -2.64
CA LEU A 127 17.30 9.01 -1.56
C LEU A 127 17.44 9.78 -0.24
N LEU A 128 16.32 10.00 0.45
CA LEU A 128 16.26 10.64 1.76
C LEU A 128 16.01 9.64 2.89
N GLN A 129 14.99 8.79 2.73
CA GLN A 129 14.57 7.86 3.77
C GLN A 129 13.78 6.68 3.19
N GLN A 130 13.81 5.55 3.89
CA GLN A 130 13.05 4.34 3.55
C GLN A 130 12.27 3.83 4.76
N PHE A 131 11.11 3.24 4.50
CA PHE A 131 10.23 2.66 5.51
C PHE A 131 9.67 1.31 5.02
N PRO A 132 9.44 0.32 5.91
CA PRO A 132 9.80 0.32 7.32
C PRO A 132 11.31 0.10 7.55
N SER A 133 12.03 -0.48 6.57
CA SER A 133 13.47 -0.73 6.63
C SER A 133 14.12 -0.57 5.26
N ALA A 134 15.45 -0.42 5.25
CA ALA A 134 16.23 -0.28 4.02
C ALA A 134 16.34 -1.59 3.21
N ASP A 135 16.28 -2.75 3.87
CA ASP A 135 16.42 -4.05 3.20
C ASP A 135 15.19 -4.41 2.37
N GLN A 136 14.00 -4.04 2.84
CA GLN A 136 12.72 -4.30 2.18
C GLN A 136 11.79 -3.09 2.33
N PRO A 137 12.11 -1.97 1.66
CA PRO A 137 11.32 -0.76 1.76
C PRO A 137 9.96 -0.98 1.11
N GLN A 138 8.90 -0.63 1.82
CA GLN A 138 7.56 -0.46 1.26
C GLN A 138 7.32 0.98 0.82
N ILE A 139 7.96 1.96 1.45
CA ILE A 139 8.03 3.35 0.99
C ILE A 139 9.49 3.74 0.82
N ALA A 140 9.79 4.44 -0.27
CA ALA A 140 11.03 5.17 -0.43
C ALA A 140 10.73 6.65 -0.73
N ILE A 141 11.42 7.53 -0.01
CA ILE A 141 11.27 8.97 -0.12
C ILE A 141 12.55 9.55 -0.69
N TYR A 142 12.40 10.35 -1.74
CA TYR A 142 13.47 10.96 -2.49
C TYR A 142 13.29 12.47 -2.58
N ARG A 143 14.38 13.17 -2.90
CA ARG A 143 14.37 14.55 -3.37
C ARG A 143 14.73 14.58 -4.84
N ARG A 144 13.96 15.32 -5.63
CA ARG A 144 14.28 15.61 -7.04
C ARG A 144 15.50 16.55 -7.08
N VAL A 145 16.59 16.16 -7.73
CA VAL A 145 17.84 16.96 -7.74
C VAL A 145 18.16 17.66 -9.07
N ASN A 146 17.70 17.09 -10.19
CA ASN A 146 17.93 17.65 -11.55
C ASN A 146 16.61 17.92 -12.29
#